data_AF-A0A1E3VW81-F1
#
_entry.id   AF-A0A1E3VW81-F1
#
_cell.length_a   1.000
_cell.length_b   1.000
_cell.length_c   1.000
_cell.angle_alpha   90.00
_cell.angle_beta   90.00
_cell.angle_gamma   90.00
#
_symmetry.space_group_name_H-M   'P 1'
#
loop_
_entity.id
_entity.type
_entity.pdbx_description
1 polymer ?
#
loop_
_entity_poly.entity_id
_entity_poly.type
_entity_poly.pdbx_seq_one_letter_code
_entity_poly.pdbx_strand_id
1 'polypeptide(L)'
;MQEIVALQRWLYGGMASGLGEVAHGSPWAIAVAMGAAILFGAVHALMPGHGKTVLFSYHLGQPGSLLASIANGAILALTHVGLAILLVLAGFAVISKAFAVGGRTPQFEIASGVLIVLIGAFLLWRSAARTEHVHAGDGRTLAFVTGLIPCPLTTFVLSYALARGLLAAGLAVTAAMAAGMIVTIASVAVIATLFRARLLSVLARTEGIRAGLGRMLEIGGAMLVVLLGLWTLLRTQAIP
;
A
#
# COMPACT_ATOMS: atom_id res chain seq x y z
N MET A 1 14.79 -5.53 12.72
CA MET A 1 14.51 -4.52 11.68
C MET A 1 15.22 -4.82 10.37
N GLN A 2 16.52 -5.17 10.39
CA GLN A 2 17.29 -5.47 9.16
C GLN A 2 16.75 -6.67 8.37
N GLU A 3 16.29 -7.74 9.02
CA GLU A 3 15.72 -8.91 8.33
C GLU A 3 14.43 -8.60 7.58
N ILE A 4 13.55 -7.73 8.13
CA ILE A 4 12.30 -7.32 7.46
C ILE A 4 12.62 -6.50 6.21
N VAL A 5 13.61 -5.60 6.29
CA VAL A 5 14.04 -4.80 5.13
C VAL A 5 14.73 -5.66 4.07
N ALA A 6 15.53 -6.64 4.48
CA ALA A 6 16.16 -7.61 3.59
C ALA A 6 15.10 -8.47 2.88
N LEU A 7 14.11 -8.96 3.61
CA LEU A 7 12.97 -9.67 3.06
C LEU A 7 12.22 -8.78 2.04
N GLN A 8 11.94 -7.52 2.38
CA GLN A 8 11.28 -6.59 1.47
C GLN A 8 12.08 -6.36 0.19
N ARG A 9 13.41 -6.20 0.27
CA ARG A 9 14.30 -6.03 -0.90
C ARG A 9 14.36 -7.27 -1.78
N TRP A 10 14.50 -8.44 -1.18
CA TRP A 10 14.45 -9.70 -1.91
C TRP A 10 13.12 -9.87 -2.64
N LEU A 11 12.04 -9.51 -1.96
CA LEU A 11 10.69 -9.46 -2.50
C LEU A 11 10.57 -8.50 -3.70
N TYR A 12 11.09 -7.26 -3.63
CA TYR A 12 11.13 -6.33 -4.78
C TYR A 12 11.92 -6.87 -5.96
N GLY A 13 13.11 -7.44 -5.70
CA GLY A 13 13.99 -7.98 -6.73
C GLY A 13 13.39 -9.19 -7.45
N GLY A 14 12.79 -10.12 -6.69
CA GLY A 14 12.14 -11.33 -7.23
C GLY A 14 10.94 -11.02 -8.13
N MET A 15 10.16 -9.98 -7.81
CA MET A 15 9.05 -9.56 -8.68
C MET A 15 9.55 -8.92 -9.97
N ALA A 16 10.63 -8.12 -9.91
CA ALA A 16 11.24 -7.53 -11.10
C ALA A 16 11.84 -8.60 -12.03
N SER A 17 12.50 -9.62 -11.47
CA SER A 17 13.05 -10.73 -12.25
C SER A 17 11.94 -11.58 -12.89
N GLY A 18 10.88 -11.90 -12.14
CA GLY A 18 9.73 -12.65 -12.66
C GLY A 18 9.04 -11.94 -13.83
N LEU A 19 8.93 -10.61 -13.78
CA LEU A 19 8.44 -9.81 -14.91
C LEU A 19 9.35 -9.87 -16.14
N GLY A 20 10.66 -9.92 -15.92
CA GLY A 20 11.64 -10.13 -16.98
C GLY A 20 11.47 -11.49 -17.66
N GLU A 21 11.18 -12.55 -16.90
CA GLU A 21 10.96 -13.89 -17.46
C GLU A 21 9.65 -14.00 -18.25
N VAL A 22 8.56 -13.40 -17.75
CA VAL A 22 7.27 -13.32 -18.48
C VAL A 22 7.42 -12.65 -19.84
N ALA A 23 8.34 -11.69 -19.97
CA ALA A 23 8.63 -11.00 -21.23
C ALA A 23 9.09 -11.94 -22.37
N HIS A 24 9.69 -13.08 -22.01
CA HIS A 24 10.18 -14.06 -22.98
C HIS A 24 9.07 -15.00 -23.50
N GLY A 25 7.82 -14.84 -23.03
CA GLY A 25 6.63 -15.48 -23.59
C GLY A 25 6.49 -16.98 -23.31
N SER A 26 7.34 -17.57 -22.48
CA SER A 26 7.29 -18.99 -22.18
C SER A 26 6.12 -19.32 -21.23
N PRO A 27 5.19 -20.24 -21.59
CA PRO A 27 4.03 -20.56 -20.76
C PRO A 27 4.38 -21.05 -19.34
N TRP A 28 5.46 -21.81 -19.20
CA TRP A 28 5.92 -22.29 -17.90
C TRP A 28 6.42 -21.12 -17.03
N ALA A 29 7.16 -20.17 -17.61
CA ALA A 29 7.68 -19.00 -16.91
C ALA A 29 6.54 -18.10 -16.45
N ILE A 30 5.48 -17.97 -17.27
CA ILE A 30 4.26 -17.25 -16.89
C ILE A 30 3.59 -17.94 -15.69
N ALA A 31 3.41 -19.26 -15.72
CA ALA A 31 2.79 -19.98 -14.61
C ALA A 31 3.59 -19.84 -13.31
N VAL A 32 4.93 -19.94 -13.40
CA VAL A 32 5.83 -19.75 -12.25
C VAL A 32 5.77 -18.32 -11.73
N ALA A 33 5.78 -17.32 -12.60
CA ALA A 33 5.65 -15.91 -12.21
C ALA A 33 4.30 -15.60 -11.56
N MET A 34 3.20 -16.17 -12.07
CA MET A 34 1.86 -16.01 -11.47
C MET A 34 1.79 -16.68 -10.10
N GLY A 35 2.31 -17.91 -9.97
CA GLY A 35 2.36 -18.62 -8.68
C GLY A 35 3.20 -17.86 -7.65
N ALA A 36 4.37 -17.36 -8.08
CA ALA A 36 5.22 -16.51 -7.25
C ALA A 36 4.51 -15.22 -6.84
N ALA A 37 3.79 -14.56 -7.75
CA ALA A 37 3.03 -13.35 -7.45
C ALA A 37 1.87 -13.59 -6.46
N ILE A 38 1.17 -14.73 -6.56
CA ILE A 38 0.14 -15.12 -5.58
C ILE A 38 0.78 -15.35 -4.21
N LEU A 39 1.83 -16.18 -4.15
CA LEU A 39 2.54 -16.46 -2.90
C LEU A 39 3.08 -15.19 -2.26
N PHE A 40 3.62 -14.31 -3.10
CA PHE A 40 4.06 -12.99 -2.71
C PHE A 40 2.92 -12.18 -2.08
N GLY A 41 1.80 -12.07 -2.79
CA GLY A 41 0.62 -11.31 -2.34
C GLY A 41 0.13 -11.83 -0.99
N ALA A 42 0.15 -13.15 -0.82
CA ALA A 42 -0.16 -13.79 0.44
C ALA A 42 0.79 -13.33 1.56
N VAL A 43 2.11 -13.53 1.40
CA VAL A 43 3.11 -13.11 2.39
C VAL A 43 3.04 -11.62 2.71
N HIS A 44 2.84 -10.77 1.70
CA HIS A 44 2.73 -9.33 1.86
C HIS A 44 1.48 -8.88 2.63
N ALA A 45 0.39 -9.66 2.59
CA ALA A 45 -0.79 -9.42 3.41
C ALA A 45 -0.53 -9.70 4.89
N LEU A 46 0.36 -10.65 5.24
CA LEU A 46 0.77 -10.91 6.64
C LEU A 46 1.74 -9.86 7.20
N MET A 47 2.45 -9.10 6.37
CA MET A 47 3.40 -8.11 6.85
C MET A 47 2.68 -6.99 7.63
N PRO A 48 3.16 -6.64 8.84
CA PRO A 48 2.50 -5.65 9.69
C PRO A 48 2.52 -4.27 9.04
N GLY A 49 1.35 -3.62 8.97
CA GLY A 49 1.17 -2.27 8.46
C GLY A 49 0.00 -1.59 9.15
N HIS A 50 0.12 -0.27 9.39
CA HIS A 50 -0.78 0.50 10.26
C HIS A 50 -2.27 0.33 9.92
N GLY A 51 -2.63 0.33 8.63
CA GLY A 51 -4.03 0.17 8.19
C GLY A 51 -4.57 -1.27 8.27
N LYS A 52 -3.73 -2.28 8.00
CA LYS A 52 -4.13 -3.70 8.05
C LYS A 52 -4.37 -4.14 9.49
N THR A 53 -3.57 -3.67 10.45
CA THR A 53 -3.73 -3.98 11.87
C THR A 53 -5.00 -3.37 12.48
N VAL A 54 -5.41 -2.19 12.02
CA VAL A 54 -6.67 -1.55 12.46
C VAL A 54 -7.88 -2.36 11.97
N LEU A 55 -7.89 -2.81 10.71
CA LEU A 55 -8.96 -3.66 10.18
C LEU A 55 -9.03 -5.02 10.90
N PHE A 56 -7.88 -5.60 11.27
CA PHE A 56 -7.83 -6.82 12.09
C PHE A 56 -8.43 -6.61 13.48
N SER A 57 -8.11 -5.49 14.15
CA SER A 57 -8.68 -5.15 15.45
C SER A 57 -10.20 -4.96 15.38
N TYR A 58 -10.71 -4.34 14.31
CA TYR A 58 -12.14 -4.17 14.09
C TYR A 58 -12.87 -5.53 13.96
N HIS A 59 -12.34 -6.44 13.15
CA HIS A 59 -12.94 -7.78 12.98
C HIS A 59 -12.88 -8.65 14.24
N LEU A 60 -11.87 -8.45 15.10
CA LEU A 60 -11.80 -9.12 16.39
C LEU A 60 -12.84 -8.57 17.38
N GLY A 61 -13.09 -7.26 17.34
CA GLY A 61 -14.02 -6.55 18.22
C GLY A 61 -15.50 -6.78 17.87
N GLN A 62 -15.84 -6.89 16.59
CA GLN A 62 -17.25 -7.05 16.18
C GLN A 62 -17.69 -8.52 16.03
N PRO A 63 -18.92 -8.87 16.44
CA PRO A 63 -19.54 -10.16 16.11
C PRO A 63 -19.93 -10.18 14.62
N GLY A 64 -18.95 -10.39 13.75
CA GLY A 64 -19.14 -10.41 12.31
C GLY A 64 -19.37 -11.81 11.74
N SER A 65 -20.25 -11.92 10.75
CA SER A 65 -20.37 -13.10 9.90
C SER A 65 -19.11 -13.27 9.05
N LEU A 66 -18.68 -14.52 8.82
CA LEU A 66 -17.49 -14.83 8.03
C LEU A 66 -17.49 -14.14 6.66
N LEU A 67 -18.66 -14.02 6.04
CA LEU A 67 -18.87 -13.37 4.75
C LEU A 67 -18.52 -11.87 4.80
N ALA A 68 -18.85 -11.17 5.89
CA ALA A 68 -18.50 -9.77 6.06
C ALA A 68 -16.98 -9.58 6.12
N SER A 69 -16.27 -10.48 6.78
CA SER A 69 -14.81 -10.43 6.88
C SER A 69 -14.11 -10.66 5.55
N ILE A 70 -14.61 -11.61 4.76
CA ILE A 70 -14.11 -11.86 3.39
C ILE A 70 -14.40 -10.65 2.50
N ALA A 71 -15.62 -10.10 2.55
CA ALA A 71 -15.99 -8.92 1.78
C ALA A 71 -15.12 -7.71 2.11
N ASN A 72 -14.88 -7.44 3.40
CA ASN A 72 -14.01 -6.34 3.84
C ASN A 72 -12.55 -6.56 3.40
N GLY A 73 -12.05 -7.80 3.48
CA GLY A 73 -10.70 -8.13 2.97
C GLY A 73 -10.56 -7.93 1.47
N ALA A 74 -11.59 -8.30 0.70
CA ALA A 74 -11.64 -8.07 -0.74
C ALA A 74 -11.70 -6.57 -1.07
N ILE A 75 -12.55 -5.80 -0.38
CA ILE A 75 -12.62 -4.34 -0.56
C ILE A 75 -11.25 -3.71 -0.32
N LEU A 76 -10.58 -4.06 0.78
CA LEU A 76 -9.24 -3.55 1.07
C LEU A 76 -8.25 -3.92 -0.03
N ALA A 77 -8.16 -5.19 -0.42
CA ALA A 77 -7.18 -5.64 -1.42
C ALA A 77 -7.42 -5.01 -2.80
N LEU A 78 -8.67 -4.93 -3.24
CA LEU A 78 -9.04 -4.37 -4.53
C LEU A 78 -8.84 -2.86 -4.59
N THR A 79 -9.21 -2.13 -3.54
CA THR A 79 -9.00 -0.67 -3.47
C THR A 79 -7.52 -0.32 -3.41
N HIS A 80 -6.74 -1.11 -2.66
CA HIS A 80 -5.28 -1.01 -2.56
C HIS A 80 -4.57 -1.20 -3.88
N VAL A 81 -4.91 -2.27 -4.61
CA VAL A 81 -4.30 -2.57 -5.90
C VAL A 81 -4.82 -1.65 -6.99
N GLY A 82 -6.13 -1.42 -7.03
CA GLY A 82 -6.79 -0.59 -8.03
C GLY A 82 -6.30 0.85 -8.00
N LEU A 83 -6.12 1.44 -6.80
CA LEU A 83 -5.57 2.78 -6.68
C LEU A 83 -4.12 2.86 -7.17
N ALA A 84 -3.30 1.84 -6.88
CA ALA A 84 -1.92 1.80 -7.38
C ALA A 84 -1.88 1.76 -8.92
N ILE A 85 -2.74 0.94 -9.54
CA ILE A 85 -2.88 0.87 -11.00
C ILE A 85 -3.30 2.23 -11.56
N LEU A 86 -4.35 2.83 -10.99
CA LEU A 86 -4.87 4.12 -11.42
C LEU A 86 -3.79 5.20 -11.35
N LEU A 87 -3.06 5.29 -10.23
CA LEU A 87 -2.01 6.29 -10.03
C LEU A 87 -0.87 6.15 -11.03
N VAL A 88 -0.40 4.92 -11.27
CA VAL A 88 0.70 4.69 -12.20
C VAL A 88 0.30 4.99 -13.64
N LEU A 89 -0.89 4.53 -14.07
CA LEU A 89 -1.38 4.79 -15.43
C LEU A 89 -1.67 6.28 -15.66
N ALA A 90 -2.32 6.94 -14.70
CA ALA A 90 -2.59 8.37 -14.78
C ALA A 90 -1.29 9.19 -14.81
N GLY A 91 -0.34 8.86 -13.93
CA GLY A 91 0.99 9.48 -13.91
C GLY A 91 1.71 9.33 -15.24
N PHE A 92 1.75 8.11 -15.79
CA PHE A 92 2.36 7.86 -17.09
C PHE A 92 1.67 8.62 -18.23
N ALA A 93 0.33 8.67 -18.25
CA ALA A 93 -0.43 9.39 -19.26
C ALA A 93 -0.16 10.91 -19.22
N VAL A 94 -0.12 11.50 -18.02
CA VAL A 94 0.20 12.93 -17.83
C VAL A 94 1.64 13.21 -18.27
N ILE A 95 2.60 12.40 -17.83
CA ILE A 95 4.02 12.57 -18.16
C ILE A 95 4.27 12.40 -19.66
N SER A 96 3.67 11.38 -20.29
CA SER A 96 3.85 11.12 -21.72
C SER A 96 3.28 12.24 -22.59
N LYS A 97 2.10 12.78 -22.22
CA LYS A 97 1.52 13.95 -22.90
C LYS A 97 2.36 15.21 -22.68
N ALA A 98 2.87 15.42 -21.49
CA ALA A 98 3.79 16.51 -21.16
C ALA A 98 5.04 16.51 -22.05
N PHE A 99 5.67 15.35 -22.25
CA PHE A 99 6.82 15.23 -23.14
C PHE A 99 6.48 15.33 -24.63
N ALA A 100 5.27 14.92 -25.03
CA ALA A 100 4.81 15.01 -26.42
C ALA A 100 4.44 16.45 -26.86
N VAL A 101 4.09 17.33 -25.93
CA VAL A 101 3.62 18.69 -26.22
C VAL A 101 4.74 19.75 -26.21
N GLY A 102 5.93 19.45 -25.69
CA GLY A 102 7.09 20.34 -25.80
C GLY A 102 8.20 20.01 -24.81
N GLY A 103 9.42 19.86 -25.30
CA GLY A 103 10.58 19.42 -24.51
C GLY A 103 10.89 20.28 -23.28
N ARG A 104 11.40 19.60 -22.24
CA ARG A 104 12.05 20.10 -21.00
C ARG A 104 11.79 21.58 -20.68
N THR A 105 10.60 21.87 -20.17
CA THR A 105 10.31 23.18 -19.58
C THR A 105 10.58 23.18 -18.05
N PRO A 106 11.26 24.21 -17.51
CA PRO A 106 11.48 24.43 -16.05
C PRO A 106 10.19 24.42 -15.20
N GLN A 107 9.05 24.51 -15.87
CA GLN A 107 7.72 24.52 -15.30
C GLN A 107 7.33 23.17 -14.67
N PHE A 108 7.88 22.04 -15.14
CA PHE A 108 7.60 20.72 -14.54
C PHE A 108 8.23 20.55 -13.15
N GLU A 109 9.42 21.11 -12.96
CA GLU A 109 10.12 21.06 -11.69
C GLU A 109 9.38 21.86 -10.63
N ILE A 110 8.98 23.10 -10.96
CA ILE A 110 8.18 23.96 -10.08
C ILE A 110 6.80 23.34 -9.83
N ALA A 111 6.12 22.80 -10.85
CA ALA A 111 4.82 22.15 -10.68
C ALA A 111 4.90 20.92 -9.76
N SER A 112 5.96 20.11 -9.90
CA SER A 112 6.18 18.96 -9.02
C SER A 112 6.48 19.39 -7.58
N GLY A 113 7.30 20.42 -7.38
CA GLY A 113 7.60 20.98 -6.06
C GLY A 113 6.36 21.55 -5.38
N VAL A 114 5.55 22.33 -6.11
CA VAL A 114 4.28 22.87 -5.61
C VAL A 114 3.31 21.73 -5.25
N LEU A 115 3.20 20.70 -6.08
CA LEU A 115 2.33 19.56 -5.80
C LEU A 115 2.77 18.79 -4.55
N ILE A 116 4.07 18.56 -4.38
CA ILE A 116 4.62 17.89 -3.19
C ILE A 116 4.34 18.71 -1.92
N VAL A 117 4.49 20.03 -1.98
CA VAL A 117 4.17 20.93 -0.87
C VAL A 117 2.68 20.90 -0.54
N LEU A 118 1.81 20.93 -1.53
CA LEU A 118 0.37 20.84 -1.34
C LEU A 118 -0.03 19.48 -0.74
N ILE A 119 0.60 18.38 -1.17
CA ILE A 119 0.40 17.05 -0.57
C ILE A 119 0.89 17.04 0.89
N GLY A 120 2.08 17.59 1.18
CA GLY A 120 2.61 17.69 2.53
C GLY A 120 1.73 18.55 3.46
N ALA A 121 1.27 19.70 2.96
CA ALA A 121 0.36 20.60 3.67
C ALA A 121 -1.03 19.96 3.87
N PHE A 122 -1.53 19.22 2.89
CA PHE A 122 -2.77 18.45 3.01
C PHE A 122 -2.65 17.33 4.04
N LEU A 123 -1.52 16.61 4.09
CA LEU A 123 -1.27 15.58 5.10
C LEU A 123 -1.13 16.18 6.50
N LEU A 124 -0.47 17.33 6.62
CA LEU A 124 -0.37 18.12 7.86
C LEU A 124 -1.74 18.62 8.32
N TRP A 125 -2.50 19.22 7.43
CA TRP A 125 -3.84 19.73 7.73
C TRP A 125 -4.77 18.58 8.07
N ARG A 126 -4.73 17.46 7.36
CA ARG A 126 -5.48 16.25 7.70
C ARG A 126 -5.06 15.69 9.06
N SER A 127 -3.78 15.73 9.40
CA SER A 127 -3.29 15.30 10.71
C SER A 127 -3.72 16.24 11.83
N ALA A 128 -3.76 17.55 11.58
CA ALA A 128 -4.15 18.58 12.55
C ALA A 128 -5.69 18.72 12.67
N ALA A 129 -6.43 18.45 11.60
CA ALA A 129 -7.89 18.50 11.53
C ALA A 129 -8.56 17.19 11.97
N ARG A 130 -7.80 16.17 12.41
CA ARG A 130 -8.36 14.98 13.05
C ARG A 130 -8.79 15.28 14.49
N THR A 131 -9.85 16.06 14.63
CA THR A 131 -10.89 15.81 15.61
C THR A 131 -12.02 15.07 14.90
N GLU A 132 -11.81 13.80 14.57
CA GLU A 132 -12.92 12.97 14.07
C GLU A 132 -13.08 11.74 14.94
N HIS A 133 -14.10 11.84 15.79
CA HIS A 133 -14.86 10.71 16.31
C HIS A 133 -15.35 9.88 15.13
N VAL A 134 -14.57 8.86 14.73
CA VAL A 134 -15.03 7.83 13.80
C VAL A 134 -16.22 7.14 14.48
N HIS A 135 -17.42 7.49 14.05
CA HIS A 135 -18.60 6.71 14.39
C HIS A 135 -18.36 5.30 13.83
N ALA A 136 -18.22 4.33 14.72
CA ALA A 136 -17.96 2.94 14.42
C ALA A 136 -19.19 2.29 13.77
N GLY A 137 -19.48 2.65 12.52
CA GLY A 137 -20.55 2.09 11.72
C GLY A 137 -20.04 1.77 10.32
N ASP A 138 -20.03 0.47 9.99
CA ASP A 138 -19.66 -0.15 8.71
C ASP A 138 -18.17 -0.45 8.48
N GLY A 139 -17.82 -1.74 8.57
CA GLY A 139 -16.49 -2.28 8.31
C GLY A 139 -16.05 -2.13 6.84
N ARG A 140 -16.99 -1.89 5.91
CA ARG A 140 -16.68 -1.66 4.49
C ARG A 140 -15.98 -0.32 4.27
N THR A 141 -16.44 0.72 4.95
CA THR A 141 -15.84 2.06 4.89
C THR A 141 -14.42 2.04 5.42
N LEU A 142 -14.20 1.31 6.53
CA LEU A 142 -12.87 1.12 7.10
C LEU A 142 -11.95 0.36 6.14
N ALA A 143 -12.43 -0.72 5.52
CA ALA A 143 -11.69 -1.47 4.52
C ALA A 143 -11.31 -0.63 3.29
N PHE A 144 -12.25 0.20 2.80
CA PHE A 144 -12.01 1.10 1.68
C PHE A 144 -10.94 2.13 2.01
N VAL A 145 -11.09 2.86 3.13
CA VAL A 145 -10.15 3.92 3.52
C VAL A 145 -8.75 3.36 3.80
N THR A 146 -8.65 2.18 4.41
CA THR A 146 -7.37 1.52 4.64
C THR A 146 -6.72 1.03 3.35
N GLY A 147 -7.53 0.61 2.36
CA GLY A 147 -7.05 0.24 1.04
C GLY A 147 -6.57 1.43 0.21
N LEU A 148 -7.02 2.67 0.45
CA LEU A 148 -6.54 3.87 -0.26
C LEU A 148 -5.03 4.19 -0.08
N ILE A 149 -4.29 3.42 0.70
CA ILE A 149 -2.83 3.57 0.84
C ILE A 149 -2.16 2.54 -0.06
N PRO A 150 -1.80 2.87 -1.31
CA PRO A 150 -1.20 1.90 -2.25
C PRO A 150 0.19 1.46 -1.77
N CYS A 151 0.57 0.20 -2.03
CA CYS A 151 1.92 -0.24 -1.67
C CYS A 151 2.96 0.21 -2.71
N PRO A 152 4.16 0.62 -2.27
CA PRO A 152 5.24 1.04 -3.16
C PRO A 152 5.73 -0.08 -4.09
N LEU A 153 5.41 -1.34 -3.78
CA LEU A 153 5.74 -2.47 -4.65
C LEU A 153 4.85 -2.54 -5.88
N THR A 154 3.53 -2.41 -5.72
CA THR A 154 2.62 -2.47 -6.86
C THR A 154 2.95 -1.33 -7.82
N THR A 155 3.24 -0.15 -7.28
CA THR A 155 3.65 0.99 -8.10
C THR A 155 4.97 0.75 -8.81
N PHE A 156 5.97 0.18 -8.13
CA PHE A 156 7.26 -0.19 -8.74
C PHE A 156 7.11 -1.23 -9.86
N VAL A 157 6.39 -2.32 -9.61
CA VAL A 157 6.11 -3.39 -10.58
C VAL A 157 5.46 -2.84 -11.84
N LEU A 158 4.41 -2.03 -11.69
CA LEU A 158 3.70 -1.44 -12.83
C LEU A 158 4.56 -0.40 -13.56
N SER A 159 5.34 0.40 -12.82
CA SER A 159 6.25 1.39 -13.42
C SER A 159 7.35 0.69 -14.24
N TYR A 160 7.93 -0.40 -13.72
CA TYR A 160 8.90 -1.21 -14.44
C TYR A 160 8.30 -1.88 -15.67
N ALA A 161 7.09 -2.45 -15.55
CA ALA A 161 6.36 -3.04 -16.66
C ALA A 161 6.10 -2.01 -17.77
N LEU A 162 5.65 -0.79 -17.41
CA LEU A 162 5.47 0.31 -18.36
C LEU A 162 6.77 0.71 -19.03
N ALA A 163 7.86 0.86 -18.28
CA ALA A 163 9.17 1.23 -18.83
C ALA A 163 9.70 0.22 -19.86
N ARG A 164 9.27 -1.04 -19.78
CA ARG A 164 9.65 -2.13 -20.68
C ARG A 164 8.59 -2.44 -21.76
N GLY A 165 7.47 -1.71 -21.80
CA GLY A 165 6.36 -1.98 -22.73
C GLY A 165 5.55 -3.24 -22.41
N LEU A 166 5.69 -3.79 -21.20
CA LEU A 166 5.10 -5.06 -20.77
C LEU A 166 3.88 -4.85 -19.86
N LEU A 167 3.02 -3.89 -20.19
CA LEU A 167 1.91 -3.48 -19.31
C LEU A 167 0.96 -4.64 -18.98
N ALA A 168 0.65 -5.49 -19.97
CA ALA A 168 -0.20 -6.65 -19.76
C ALA A 168 0.38 -7.63 -18.73
N ALA A 169 1.69 -7.89 -18.78
CA ALA A 169 2.39 -8.72 -17.80
C ALA A 169 2.36 -8.08 -16.41
N GLY A 170 2.61 -6.76 -16.32
CA GLY A 170 2.53 -6.02 -15.06
C GLY A 170 1.14 -6.08 -14.42
N LEU A 171 0.09 -5.92 -15.22
CA LEU A 171 -1.30 -6.04 -14.76
C LEU A 171 -1.64 -7.46 -14.33
N ALA A 172 -1.21 -8.48 -15.08
CA ALA A 172 -1.43 -9.88 -14.73
C ALA A 172 -0.74 -10.26 -13.41
N VAL A 173 0.54 -9.90 -13.25
CA VAL A 173 1.31 -10.11 -12.00
C VAL A 173 0.63 -9.39 -10.82
N THR A 174 0.17 -8.16 -11.04
CA THR A 174 -0.51 -7.38 -10.01
C THR A 174 -1.86 -7.99 -9.60
N ALA A 175 -2.63 -8.51 -10.57
CA ALA A 175 -3.89 -9.21 -10.31
C ALA A 175 -3.67 -10.53 -9.54
N ALA A 176 -2.64 -11.30 -9.93
CA ALA A 176 -2.23 -12.51 -9.21
C ALA A 176 -1.84 -12.19 -7.75
N MET A 177 -1.12 -11.09 -7.53
CA MET A 177 -0.80 -10.61 -6.19
C MET A 177 -2.04 -10.20 -5.39
N ALA A 178 -3.02 -9.55 -6.02
CA ALA A 178 -4.30 -9.22 -5.38
C ALA A 178 -5.04 -10.49 -4.91
N ALA A 179 -5.07 -11.53 -5.73
CA ALA A 179 -5.68 -12.81 -5.37
C ALA A 179 -5.01 -13.43 -4.13
N GLY A 180 -3.67 -13.43 -4.08
CA GLY A 180 -2.92 -13.88 -2.90
C GLY A 180 -3.28 -13.11 -1.64
N MET A 181 -3.41 -11.78 -1.72
CA MET A 181 -3.82 -10.95 -0.59
C MET A 181 -5.24 -11.29 -0.10
N ILE A 182 -6.19 -11.45 -1.02
CA ILE A 182 -7.59 -11.80 -0.68
C ILE A 182 -7.63 -13.13 0.05
N VAL A 183 -6.94 -14.16 -0.47
CA VAL A 183 -6.88 -15.49 0.16
C VAL A 183 -6.33 -15.39 1.57
N THR A 184 -5.20 -14.70 1.78
CA THR A 184 -4.63 -14.55 3.11
C THR A 184 -5.54 -13.80 4.08
N ILE A 185 -6.12 -12.67 3.67
CA ILE A 185 -7.00 -11.90 4.57
C ILE A 185 -8.22 -12.74 4.94
N ALA A 186 -8.80 -13.46 3.99
CA ALA A 186 -9.89 -14.40 4.24
C ALA A 186 -9.46 -15.50 5.23
N SER A 187 -8.30 -16.14 5.04
CA SER A 187 -7.78 -17.17 5.95
C SER A 187 -7.56 -16.63 7.37
N VAL A 188 -6.93 -15.46 7.52
CA VAL A 188 -6.69 -14.87 8.85
C VAL A 188 -8.03 -14.49 9.50
N ALA A 189 -8.99 -13.98 8.73
CA ALA A 189 -10.33 -13.71 9.25
C ALA A 189 -11.04 -14.99 9.74
N VAL A 190 -11.00 -16.08 8.97
CA VAL A 190 -11.54 -17.39 9.40
C VAL A 190 -10.90 -17.81 10.72
N ILE A 191 -9.56 -17.82 10.79
CA ILE A 191 -8.82 -18.22 11.99
C ILE A 191 -9.19 -17.31 13.17
N ALA A 192 -9.24 -15.99 12.98
CA ALA A 192 -9.61 -15.04 14.01
C ALA A 192 -11.03 -15.26 14.54
N THR A 193 -11.99 -15.61 13.67
CA THR A 193 -13.37 -15.92 14.08
C THR A 193 -13.47 -17.23 14.86
N LEU A 194 -12.73 -18.27 14.47
CA LEU A 194 -12.71 -19.57 15.16
C LEU A 194 -12.04 -19.51 16.53
N PHE A 195 -10.96 -18.73 16.68
CA PHE A 195 -10.18 -18.62 17.92
C PHE A 195 -10.53 -17.40 18.77
N ARG A 196 -11.64 -16.71 18.47
CA ARG A 196 -12.03 -15.43 19.09
C ARG A 196 -12.02 -15.48 20.62
N ALA A 197 -12.53 -16.57 21.22
CA ALA A 197 -12.55 -16.76 22.68
C ALA A 197 -11.15 -16.87 23.31
N ARG A 198 -10.16 -17.43 22.60
CA ARG A 198 -8.76 -17.51 23.07
C ARG A 198 -7.95 -16.26 22.73
N LEU A 199 -8.26 -15.56 21.63
CA LEU A 199 -7.55 -14.34 21.25
C LEU A 199 -7.87 -13.17 22.17
N LEU A 200 -9.13 -13.03 22.59
CA LEU A 200 -9.57 -11.95 23.48
C LEU A 200 -8.91 -12.02 24.87
N SER A 201 -8.62 -13.23 25.40
CA SER A 201 -7.94 -13.39 26.69
C SER A 201 -6.45 -13.03 26.64
N VAL A 202 -5.80 -13.15 25.47
CA VAL A 202 -4.40 -12.76 25.26
C VAL A 202 -4.28 -11.25 24.99
N LEU A 203 -5.21 -10.65 24.25
CA LEU A 203 -5.20 -9.22 23.90
C LEU A 203 -5.46 -8.32 25.11
N ALA A 204 -6.33 -8.72 26.04
CA ALA A 204 -6.65 -7.95 27.25
C ALA A 204 -5.43 -7.69 28.16
N ARG A 205 -4.34 -8.45 28.03
CA ARG A 205 -3.11 -8.28 28.83
C ARG A 205 -2.15 -7.20 28.31
N THR A 206 -2.38 -6.62 27.13
CA THR A 206 -1.37 -5.76 26.44
C THR A 206 -1.87 -4.41 25.92
N GLU A 207 -3.12 -4.01 26.20
CA GLU A 207 -3.72 -2.79 25.61
C GLU A 207 -2.99 -1.47 25.98
N GLY A 208 -2.55 -1.31 27.23
CA GLY A 208 -2.03 -0.01 27.72
C GLY A 208 -0.70 0.42 27.08
N ILE A 209 0.24 -0.52 26.89
CA ILE A 209 1.59 -0.22 26.38
C ILE A 209 1.56 -0.01 24.85
N ARG A 210 0.68 -0.72 24.14
CA ARG A 210 0.59 -0.67 22.66
C ARG A 210 -0.03 0.63 22.15
N ALA A 211 -0.97 1.21 22.89
CA ALA A 211 -1.64 2.47 22.53
C ALA A 211 -0.77 3.72 22.72
N GLY A 212 0.19 3.69 23.67
CA GLY A 212 1.14 4.79 23.88
C GLY A 212 2.23 4.84 22.82
N LEU A 213 2.83 3.68 22.52
CA LEU A 213 3.92 3.58 21.54
C LEU A 213 3.46 3.92 20.11
N GLY A 214 2.25 3.50 19.73
CA GLY A 214 1.69 3.78 18.40
C GLY A 214 1.52 5.27 18.12
N ARG A 215 1.02 6.03 19.11
CA ARG A 215 0.81 7.48 19.00
C ARG A 215 2.13 8.25 18.85
N MET A 216 3.16 7.86 19.61
CA MET A 216 4.48 8.50 19.48
C MET A 216 5.12 8.26 18.11
N LEU A 217 4.97 7.05 17.56
CA LEU A 217 5.49 6.71 16.24
C LEU A 217 4.74 7.43 15.12
N GLU A 218 3.43 7.59 15.23
CA GLU A 218 2.62 8.32 14.23
C GLU A 218 2.98 9.80 14.18
N ILE A 219 3.09 10.46 15.33
CA ILE A 219 3.47 11.88 15.43
C ILE A 219 4.91 12.09 14.94
N GLY A 220 5.84 11.22 15.35
CA GLY A 220 7.24 11.29 14.91
C GLY A 220 7.40 11.10 13.39
N GLY A 221 6.65 10.16 12.80
CA GLY A 221 6.65 9.93 11.35
C GLY A 221 6.11 11.13 10.57
N ALA A 222 5.02 11.74 11.04
CA ALA A 222 4.45 12.94 10.42
C ALA A 222 5.43 14.13 10.48
N MET A 223 6.05 14.38 11.62
CA MET A 223 7.06 15.45 11.77
C MET A 223 8.26 15.25 10.84
N LEU A 224 8.74 14.02 10.68
CA LEU A 224 9.88 13.72 9.82
C LEU A 224 9.59 14.03 8.34
N VAL A 225 8.39 13.69 7.86
CA VAL A 225 7.96 13.97 6.47
C VAL A 225 7.90 15.47 6.20
N VAL A 226 7.42 16.24 7.17
CA VAL A 226 7.33 17.70 7.07
C VAL A 226 8.71 18.33 7.02
N LEU A 227 9.62 17.89 7.91
CA LEU A 227 11.01 18.35 7.92
C LEU A 227 11.72 18.01 6.61
N LEU A 228 11.47 16.82 6.05
CA LEU A 228 12.04 16.41 4.78
C LEU A 228 11.55 17.30 3.62
N GLY A 229 10.24 17.58 3.57
CA GLY A 229 9.64 18.46 2.56
C GLY A 229 10.08 19.92 2.68
N LEU A 230 10.32 20.41 3.90
CA LEU A 230 10.86 21.76 4.12
C LEU A 230 12.34 21.84 3.73
N TRP A 231 13.11 20.80 4.04
CA TRP A 231 14.53 20.71 3.71
C TRP A 231 14.79 20.69 2.21
N THR A 232 13.98 19.95 1.44
CA THR A 232 14.09 19.94 -0.03
C THR A 232 13.79 21.31 -0.63
N LEU A 233 12.85 22.05 -0.05
CA LEU A 233 12.42 23.37 -0.51
C LEU A 233 13.41 24.49 -0.16
N LEU A 234 14.10 24.36 0.96
CA LEU A 234 15.18 25.27 1.34
C LEU A 234 16.44 25.02 0.52
N ARG A 235 16.72 23.77 0.13
CA ARG A 235 17.85 23.42 -0.75
C ARG A 235 17.69 23.94 -2.17
N THR A 236 16.49 23.92 -2.74
CA THR A 236 16.24 24.45 -4.08
C THR A 236 16.41 25.97 -4.16
N GLN A 237 16.28 26.68 -3.03
CA GLN A 237 16.54 28.13 -2.93
C GLN A 237 18.03 28.46 -2.74
N ALA A 238 18.88 27.46 -2.49
CA ALA A 238 20.29 27.62 -2.15
C ALA A 238 21.26 27.27 -3.30
N ILE A 239 20.75 27.05 -4.51
CA ILE A 239 21.56 26.85 -5.72
C ILE A 239 21.58 28.19 -6.48
N PRO A 240 22.69 28.95 -6.44
CA PRO A 240 22.86 30.15 -7.28
C PRO A 240 23.03 29.81 -8.76
#